data_AF-A0AA88QJQ2-F1
#
_entry.id   AF-A0AA88QJQ2-F1
#
_cell.length_a   1.000
_cell.length_b   1.000
_cell.length_c   1.000
_cell.angle_alpha   90.00
_cell.angle_beta   90.00
_cell.angle_gamma   90.00
#
_symmetry.space_group_name_H-M   'P 1'
#
loop_
_entity.id
_entity.type
_entity.pdbx_description
1 polymer ?
#
loop_
_entity_poly.entity_id
_entity_poly.type
_entity_poly.pdbx_seq_one_letter_code
_entity_poly.pdbx_strand_id
1 'polypeptide(L)'
;MDARLMKAAQAGNINALYDLIRQEADVLEGIDNIAFAETPLHTAASAGHTHFAIEIMSLKPSLGRKLNPDGLSPLDLALRKGRTETVRQLVKFYPDLIRVRGRERLTPLHYVAEKDEVDLLAQFLVACPASIKDVTIRGETALHIAVRNGKINAFQVILGWLQRTNKEDVLNCRDEKGNKVLHVAALTNQPQACSQVHDLIYFFSAKFLMLT
;
A
#
# COMPACT_ATOMS: atom_id res chain seq x y z
N MET A 1 -1.96 6.40 26.84
CA MET A 1 -1.73 7.14 25.58
C MET A 1 -1.79 8.63 25.88
N ASP A 2 -0.76 9.41 25.57
CA ASP A 2 -0.76 10.85 25.89
C ASP A 2 -1.80 11.60 25.05
N ALA A 3 -2.91 11.97 25.69
CA ALA A 3 -4.00 12.69 25.06
C ALA A 3 -3.58 14.06 24.47
N ARG A 4 -2.54 14.69 25.03
CA ARG A 4 -2.02 15.98 24.54
C ARG A 4 -1.34 15.81 23.20
N LEU A 5 -0.55 14.76 23.04
CA LEU A 5 0.14 14.46 21.78
C LEU A 5 -0.86 14.07 20.68
N MET A 6 -1.90 13.33 21.03
CA MET A 6 -3.00 13.02 20.11
C MET A 6 -3.76 14.27 19.68
N LYS A 7 -4.00 15.22 20.60
CA LYS A 7 -4.62 16.50 20.28
C LYS A 7 -3.74 17.36 19.38
N ALA A 8 -2.42 17.38 19.60
CA ALA A 8 -1.47 18.06 18.72
C ALA A 8 -1.51 17.47 17.30
N ALA A 9 -1.54 16.14 17.18
CA ALA A 9 -1.68 15.44 15.91
C ALA A 9 -3.00 15.73 15.20
N GLN A 10 -4.11 15.71 15.94
CA GLN A 10 -5.44 16.00 15.43
C GLN A 10 -5.61 17.44 14.95
N ALA A 11 -4.78 18.37 15.44
CA ALA A 11 -4.72 19.76 15.00
C ALA A 11 -3.59 20.05 14.01
N GLY A 12 -2.71 19.08 13.75
CA GLY A 12 -1.50 19.27 12.95
C GLY A 12 -0.51 20.28 13.54
N ASN A 13 -0.52 20.49 14.86
CA ASN A 13 0.25 21.54 15.52
C ASN A 13 1.69 21.07 15.86
N ILE A 14 2.64 21.40 15.00
CA ILE A 14 4.06 21.06 15.16
C ILE A 14 4.67 21.75 16.39
N ASN A 15 4.29 22.99 16.71
CA ASN A 15 4.82 23.66 17.91
C ASN A 15 4.43 22.92 19.19
N ALA A 16 3.17 22.47 19.28
CA ALA A 16 2.71 21.67 20.41
C ALA A 16 3.43 20.32 20.51
N LEU A 17 3.78 19.69 19.37
CA LEU A 17 4.63 18.49 19.36
C LEU A 17 5.99 18.77 20.00
N TYR A 18 6.66 19.85 19.61
CA TYR A 18 7.97 20.22 20.16
C TYR A 18 7.91 20.65 21.62
N ASP A 19 6.84 21.33 22.05
CA ASP A 19 6.63 21.67 23.46
C ASP A 19 6.47 20.41 24.33
N LEU A 20 5.78 19.39 23.81
CA LEU A 20 5.66 18.09 24.49
C LEU A 20 7.00 17.36 24.55
N ILE A 21 7.78 17.34 23.46
CA ILE A 21 9.12 16.74 23.44
C ILE A 21 10.06 17.42 24.44
N ARG A 22 9.96 18.74 24.64
CA ARG A 22 10.74 19.46 25.66
C ARG A 22 10.35 19.07 27.08
N GLN A 23 9.08 18.75 27.31
CA GLN A 23 8.59 18.32 28.62
C GLN A 23 8.93 16.85 28.90
N GLU A 24 8.88 16.01 27.88
CA GLU A 24 9.07 14.56 27.94
C GLU A 24 9.83 14.11 26.68
N ALA A 25 11.15 13.97 26.80
CA ALA A 25 12.04 13.72 25.66
C ALA A 25 11.77 12.37 24.97
N ASP A 26 11.20 11.40 25.69
CA ASP A 26 10.89 10.04 25.24
C ASP A 26 9.41 9.84 24.89
N VAL A 27 8.61 10.92 24.76
CA VAL A 27 7.16 10.86 24.50
C VAL A 27 6.80 10.04 23.25
N LEU A 28 7.67 10.03 22.23
CA LEU A 28 7.48 9.22 21.01
C LEU A 28 7.89 7.76 21.21
N GLU A 29 8.90 7.50 22.04
CA GLU A 29 9.42 6.16 22.34
C GLU A 29 8.41 5.35 23.16
N GLY A 30 7.75 5.98 24.13
CA GLY A 30 6.72 5.33 24.94
C GLY A 30 5.56 4.79 24.09
N ILE A 31 5.16 5.51 23.04
CA ILE A 31 4.10 5.05 22.11
C ILE A 31 4.64 4.00 21.13
N ASP A 32 5.87 4.16 20.66
CA ASP A 32 6.50 3.20 19.73
C ASP A 32 6.73 1.84 20.37
N ASN A 33 6.84 1.73 21.70
CA ASN A 33 6.98 0.44 22.37
C ASN A 33 5.65 -0.32 22.52
N ILE A 34 4.51 0.30 22.21
CA ILE A 34 3.21 -0.38 22.23
C ILE A 34 3.02 -1.11 20.89
N ALA A 35 2.73 -2.41 20.93
CA ALA A 35 2.66 -3.25 19.73
C ALA A 35 1.53 -2.82 18.78
N PHE A 36 0.30 -2.68 19.31
CA PHE A 36 -0.88 -2.21 18.58
C PHE A 36 -1.44 -1.00 19.30
N ALA A 37 -1.15 0.17 18.76
CA ALA A 37 -1.65 1.43 19.29
C ALA A 37 -2.09 2.30 18.11
N GLU A 38 -3.19 3.01 18.31
CA GLU A 38 -3.37 4.26 17.58
C GLU A 38 -2.11 5.11 17.86
N THR A 39 -1.58 5.85 16.90
CA THR A 39 -0.39 6.70 17.13
C THR A 39 -0.69 8.11 16.68
N PRO A 40 0.09 9.12 17.11
CA PRO A 40 -0.07 10.48 16.61
C PRO A 40 0.03 10.55 15.08
N LEU A 41 0.85 9.68 14.47
CA LEU A 41 0.94 9.58 13.01
C LEU A 41 -0.34 9.02 12.37
N HIS A 42 -0.98 8.00 12.96
CA HIS A 42 -2.28 7.52 12.49
C HIS A 42 -3.34 8.64 12.48
N THR A 43 -3.43 9.39 13.58
CA THR A 43 -4.37 10.51 13.71
C THR A 43 -4.07 11.64 12.72
N ALA A 44 -2.81 12.07 12.60
CA ALA A 44 -2.41 13.10 11.65
C ALA A 44 -2.67 12.66 10.20
N ALA A 45 -2.38 11.40 9.86
CA ALA A 45 -2.60 10.85 8.53
C ALA A 45 -4.09 10.76 8.18
N SER A 46 -4.93 10.30 9.11
CA SER A 46 -6.40 10.26 8.98
C SER A 46 -7.00 11.67 8.80
N ALA A 47 -6.49 12.65 9.55
CA ALA A 47 -6.91 14.05 9.47
C ALA A 47 -6.38 14.78 8.22
N GLY A 48 -5.31 14.29 7.60
CA GLY A 48 -4.68 14.92 6.43
C GLY A 48 -3.66 15.99 6.79
N HIS A 49 -3.12 15.99 8.01
CA HIS A 49 -2.09 16.94 8.45
C HIS A 49 -0.71 16.53 7.93
N THR A 50 -0.48 16.77 6.65
CA THR A 50 0.70 16.29 5.91
C THR A 50 2.03 16.72 6.53
N HIS A 51 2.20 18.00 6.86
CA HIS A 51 3.44 18.50 7.47
C HIS A 51 3.72 17.86 8.84
N PHE A 52 2.69 17.74 9.67
CA PHE A 52 2.82 17.07 10.96
C PHE A 52 3.16 15.59 10.80
N ALA A 53 2.56 14.90 9.83
CA ALA A 53 2.86 13.50 9.53
C ALA A 53 4.31 13.31 9.06
N ILE A 54 4.82 14.18 8.18
CA ILE A 54 6.22 14.17 7.74
C ILE A 54 7.15 14.44 8.92
N GLU A 55 6.81 15.40 9.77
CA GLU A 55 7.62 15.77 10.94
C GLU A 55 7.72 14.63 11.96
N ILE A 56 6.62 13.94 12.26
CA ILE A 56 6.69 12.74 13.11
C ILE A 56 7.52 11.64 12.46
N MET A 57 7.38 11.44 11.14
CA MET A 57 8.16 10.44 10.43
C MET A 57 9.66 10.77 10.41
N SER A 58 10.05 12.06 10.37
CA SER A 58 11.46 12.45 10.44
C SER A 58 12.07 12.21 11.83
N LEU A 59 11.27 12.43 12.89
CA LEU A 59 11.69 12.21 14.28
C LEU A 59 11.70 10.73 14.66
N LYS A 60 10.70 9.95 14.21
CA LYS A 60 10.51 8.54 14.59
C LYS A 60 9.91 7.72 13.44
N PRO A 61 10.72 7.31 12.45
CA PRO A 61 10.25 6.59 11.25
C PRO A 61 9.51 5.27 11.52
N SER A 62 9.82 4.59 12.63
CA SER A 62 9.18 3.34 13.04
C SER A 62 7.66 3.47 13.19
N LEU A 63 7.17 4.65 13.56
CA LEU A 63 5.72 4.92 13.69
C LEU A 63 4.97 4.78 12.36
N GLY A 64 5.64 4.96 11.21
CA GLY A 64 5.03 4.79 9.88
C GLY A 64 4.62 3.36 9.58
N ARG A 65 5.25 2.38 10.24
CA ARG A 65 5.02 0.94 10.04
C ARG A 65 4.15 0.33 11.12
N LYS A 66 3.81 1.09 12.17
CA LYS A 66 2.92 0.66 13.24
C LYS A 66 1.52 0.41 12.70
N LEU A 67 0.86 -0.58 13.28
CA LEU A 67 -0.54 -0.86 13.01
C LEU A 67 -1.36 -0.47 14.24
N ASN A 68 -2.48 0.20 14.01
CA ASN A 68 -3.47 0.43 15.05
C ASN A 68 -4.25 -0.86 15.36
N PRO A 69 -5.17 -0.87 16.36
CA PRO A 69 -5.96 -2.05 16.71
C PRO A 69 -6.83 -2.64 15.58
N ASP A 70 -7.16 -1.83 14.56
CA ASP A 70 -7.88 -2.31 13.37
C ASP A 70 -6.94 -3.00 12.35
N GLY A 71 -5.63 -3.01 12.62
CA GLY A 71 -4.60 -3.54 11.74
C GLY A 71 -4.29 -2.62 10.56
N LEU A 72 -4.49 -1.30 10.72
CA LEU A 72 -4.24 -0.30 9.68
C LEU A 72 -2.97 0.48 9.99
N SER A 73 -2.14 0.72 8.98
CA SER A 73 -1.03 1.67 9.08
C SER A 73 -1.50 3.11 8.95
N PRO A 74 -0.67 4.12 9.29
CA PRO A 74 -1.01 5.51 9.02
C PRO A 74 -1.27 5.79 7.54
N LEU A 75 -0.52 5.15 6.63
CA LEU A 75 -0.73 5.28 5.19
C LEU A 75 -2.10 4.70 4.76
N ASP A 76 -2.52 3.58 5.35
CA ASP A 76 -3.85 3.01 5.09
C ASP A 76 -4.98 3.94 5.54
N LEU A 77 -4.83 4.60 6.69
CA LEU A 77 -5.82 5.59 7.16
C LEU A 77 -5.89 6.79 6.23
N ALA A 78 -4.75 7.34 5.79
CA ALA A 78 -4.74 8.43 4.81
C ALA A 78 -5.43 8.03 3.50
N LEU A 79 -5.17 6.82 2.99
CA LEU A 79 -5.85 6.27 1.80
C LEU A 79 -7.36 6.15 2.01
N ARG A 80 -7.80 5.49 3.08
CA ARG A 80 -9.23 5.26 3.38
C ARG A 80 -10.02 6.54 3.66
N LYS A 81 -9.33 7.61 4.05
CA LYS A 81 -9.92 8.94 4.29
C LYS A 81 -9.78 9.89 3.10
N GLY A 82 -9.23 9.43 1.97
CA GLY A 82 -9.06 10.26 0.76
C GLY A 82 -8.07 11.41 0.94
N ARG A 83 -7.09 11.27 1.85
CA ARG A 83 -6.06 12.30 2.11
C ARG A 83 -4.93 12.20 1.09
N THR A 84 -5.26 12.36 -0.19
CA THR A 84 -4.36 12.10 -1.33
C THR A 84 -3.03 12.84 -1.24
N GLU A 85 -3.01 14.10 -0.81
CA GLU A 85 -1.75 14.84 -0.63
C GLU A 85 -0.87 14.24 0.46
N THR A 86 -1.47 13.82 1.57
CA THR A 86 -0.74 13.14 2.65
C THR A 86 -0.17 11.81 2.18
N VAL A 87 -0.95 11.03 1.43
CA VAL A 87 -0.51 9.77 0.81
C VAL A 87 0.70 10.01 -0.10
N ARG A 88 0.58 10.97 -1.03
CA ARG A 88 1.64 11.29 -1.99
C ARG A 88 2.92 11.73 -1.31
N GLN A 89 2.85 12.62 -0.32
CA GLN A 89 4.05 13.08 0.38
C GLN A 89 4.68 11.96 1.23
N LEU A 90 3.88 11.18 1.97
CA LEU A 90 4.42 10.06 2.75
C LEU A 90 5.13 9.04 1.85
N VAL A 91 4.55 8.68 0.71
CA VAL A 91 5.16 7.76 -0.24
C VAL A 91 6.39 8.35 -0.93
N LYS A 92 6.39 9.66 -1.22
CA LYS A 92 7.54 10.35 -1.82
C LYS A 92 8.77 10.28 -0.92
N PHE A 93 8.60 10.49 0.39
CA PHE A 93 9.72 10.46 1.34
C PHE A 93 10.02 9.05 1.87
N TYR A 94 9.01 8.19 1.96
CA TYR A 94 9.09 6.85 2.57
C TYR A 94 8.36 5.81 1.70
N PRO A 95 8.90 5.45 0.52
CA PRO A 95 8.23 4.57 -0.43
C PRO A 95 8.04 3.13 0.07
N ASP A 96 8.83 2.70 1.05
CA ASP A 96 8.72 1.39 1.69
C ASP A 96 7.42 1.21 2.50
N LEU A 97 6.72 2.31 2.83
CA LEU A 97 5.39 2.27 3.46
C LEU A 97 4.36 1.55 2.59
N ILE A 98 4.52 1.55 1.25
CA ILE A 98 3.63 0.82 0.32
C ILE A 98 3.63 -0.69 0.59
N ARG A 99 4.68 -1.22 1.23
CA ARG A 99 4.84 -2.64 1.54
C ARG A 99 4.43 -3.00 2.97
N VAL A 100 3.96 -2.05 3.77
CA VAL A 100 3.46 -2.33 5.12
C VAL A 100 2.24 -3.23 4.99
N ARG A 101 2.27 -4.34 5.73
CA ARG A 101 1.25 -5.38 5.72
C ARG A 101 0.33 -5.17 6.90
N GLY A 102 -0.86 -4.64 6.64
CA GLY A 102 -1.92 -4.51 7.62
C GLY A 102 -2.64 -5.84 7.89
N ARG A 103 -3.89 -5.74 8.34
CA ARG A 103 -4.80 -6.88 8.55
C ARG A 103 -4.86 -7.76 7.29
N GLU A 104 -4.82 -9.08 7.47
CA GLU A 104 -4.76 -10.09 6.39
C GLU A 104 -3.57 -9.93 5.43
N ARG A 105 -2.50 -9.28 5.89
CA ARG A 105 -1.33 -8.90 5.07
C ARG A 105 -1.69 -8.06 3.84
N LEU A 106 -2.82 -7.35 3.86
CA LEU A 106 -3.14 -6.36 2.84
C LEU A 106 -2.09 -5.25 2.87
N THR A 107 -1.69 -4.80 1.69
CA THR A 107 -0.79 -3.65 1.53
C THR A 107 -1.54 -2.49 0.88
N PRO A 108 -1.04 -1.25 0.99
CA PRO A 108 -1.54 -0.10 0.25
C PRO A 108 -1.77 -0.36 -1.24
N LEU A 109 -0.88 -1.11 -1.91
CA LEU A 109 -1.03 -1.47 -3.33
C LEU A 109 -2.29 -2.33 -3.59
N HIS A 110 -2.56 -3.30 -2.71
CA HIS A 110 -3.78 -4.11 -2.77
C HIS A 110 -5.04 -3.24 -2.64
N TYR A 111 -5.03 -2.29 -1.71
CA TYR A 111 -6.17 -1.39 -1.47
C TYR A 111 -6.47 -0.51 -2.69
N VAL A 112 -5.46 0.15 -3.27
CA VAL A 112 -5.68 1.01 -4.45
C VAL A 112 -6.10 0.20 -5.68
N ALA A 113 -5.64 -1.04 -5.83
CA ALA A 113 -6.12 -1.95 -6.87
C ALA A 113 -7.58 -2.37 -6.64
N GLU A 114 -7.99 -2.65 -5.40
CA GLU A 114 -9.36 -2.97 -5.03
C GLU A 114 -10.33 -1.79 -5.27
N LYS A 115 -9.86 -0.55 -5.03
CA LYS A 115 -10.66 0.68 -5.21
C LYS A 115 -10.62 1.25 -6.62
N ASP A 116 -9.85 0.66 -7.54
CA ASP A 116 -9.65 1.14 -8.91
C ASP A 116 -8.99 2.54 -8.98
N GLU A 117 -8.18 2.89 -7.98
CA GLU A 117 -7.49 4.19 -7.85
C GLU A 117 -6.21 4.20 -8.71
N VAL A 118 -6.39 4.25 -10.03
CA VAL A 118 -5.32 4.03 -11.02
C VAL A 118 -4.14 5.00 -10.91
N ASP A 119 -4.38 6.25 -10.55
CA ASP A 119 -3.31 7.25 -10.41
C ASP A 119 -2.38 6.91 -9.24
N LEU A 120 -2.96 6.56 -8.09
CA LEU A 120 -2.18 6.12 -6.92
C LEU A 120 -1.53 4.77 -7.16
N LEU A 121 -2.22 3.85 -7.83
CA LEU A 121 -1.69 2.55 -8.22
C LEU A 121 -0.42 2.71 -9.09
N ALA A 122 -0.48 3.52 -10.14
CA ALA A 122 0.67 3.81 -10.99
C ALA A 122 1.82 4.49 -10.21
N GLN A 123 1.50 5.47 -9.37
CA GLN A 123 2.48 6.14 -8.51
C GLN A 123 3.16 5.17 -7.55
N PHE A 124 2.41 4.24 -6.95
CA PHE A 124 2.95 3.25 -6.02
C PHE A 124 3.85 2.23 -6.71
N LEU A 125 3.49 1.80 -7.93
CA LEU A 125 4.32 0.91 -8.73
C LEU A 125 5.64 1.56 -9.13
N VAL A 126 5.66 2.87 -9.42
CA VAL A 126 6.88 3.63 -9.68
C VAL A 126 7.72 3.81 -8.42
N ALA A 127 7.09 4.23 -7.31
CA ALA A 127 7.78 4.53 -6.05
C ALA A 127 8.35 3.27 -5.39
N CYS A 128 7.64 2.14 -5.47
CA CYS A 128 8.06 0.87 -4.90
C CYS A 128 7.77 -0.29 -5.88
N PRO A 129 8.60 -0.50 -6.93
CA PRO A 129 8.36 -1.54 -7.93
C PRO A 129 8.29 -2.96 -7.37
N ALA A 130 8.96 -3.21 -6.24
CA ALA A 130 8.92 -4.50 -5.57
C ALA A 130 7.51 -4.85 -5.07
N SER A 131 6.65 -3.86 -4.77
CA SER A 131 5.32 -4.04 -4.18
C SER A 131 4.38 -4.90 -5.04
N ILE A 132 4.63 -4.99 -6.35
CA ILE A 132 3.86 -5.81 -7.27
C ILE A 132 3.84 -7.30 -6.93
N LYS A 133 4.86 -7.78 -6.19
CA LYS A 133 5.00 -9.16 -5.74
C LYS A 133 4.45 -9.42 -4.34
N ASP A 134 4.00 -8.40 -3.63
CA ASP A 134 3.40 -8.62 -2.31
C ASP A 134 2.11 -9.42 -2.44
N VAL A 135 1.87 -10.26 -1.43
CA VAL A 135 0.70 -11.13 -1.36
C VAL A 135 0.01 -11.02 -0.01
N THR A 136 -1.32 -11.11 -0.05
CA THR A 136 -2.18 -11.23 1.13
C THR A 136 -1.96 -12.56 1.87
N ILE A 137 -2.63 -12.75 3.01
CA ILE A 137 -2.65 -14.03 3.74
C ILE A 137 -3.18 -15.19 2.86
N ARG A 138 -4.02 -14.86 1.87
CA ARG A 138 -4.58 -15.82 0.89
C ARG A 138 -3.70 -15.98 -0.36
N GLY A 139 -2.45 -15.50 -0.35
CA GLY A 139 -1.54 -15.62 -1.49
C GLY A 139 -1.89 -14.73 -2.70
N GLU A 140 -2.80 -13.77 -2.54
CA GLU A 140 -3.30 -12.96 -3.64
C GLU A 140 -2.39 -11.75 -3.89
N THR A 141 -1.98 -11.53 -5.14
CA THR A 141 -1.32 -10.26 -5.53
C THR A 141 -2.36 -9.17 -5.81
N ALA A 142 -1.92 -7.91 -5.95
CA ALA A 142 -2.79 -6.82 -6.40
C ALA A 142 -3.51 -7.12 -7.73
N LEU A 143 -2.85 -7.89 -8.63
CA LEU A 143 -3.46 -8.34 -9.88
C LEU A 143 -4.63 -9.32 -9.64
N HIS A 144 -4.48 -10.28 -8.71
CA HIS A 144 -5.58 -11.17 -8.32
C HIS A 144 -6.77 -10.38 -7.76
N ILE A 145 -6.51 -9.37 -6.92
CA ILE A 145 -7.55 -8.53 -6.34
C ILE A 145 -8.27 -7.71 -7.42
N ALA A 146 -7.54 -7.11 -8.36
CA ALA A 146 -8.14 -6.34 -9.44
C ALA A 146 -9.08 -7.21 -10.29
N VAL A 147 -8.63 -8.41 -10.71
CA VAL A 147 -9.46 -9.36 -11.46
C VAL A 147 -10.65 -9.82 -10.62
N ARG A 148 -10.44 -10.29 -9.39
CA ARG A 148 -11.54 -10.80 -8.56
C ARG A 148 -12.67 -9.80 -8.36
N ASN A 149 -12.33 -8.52 -8.21
CA ASN A 149 -13.29 -7.45 -7.97
C ASN A 149 -13.76 -6.74 -9.26
N GLY A 150 -13.37 -7.23 -10.44
CA GLY A 150 -13.75 -6.65 -11.74
C GLY A 150 -13.21 -5.23 -11.96
N LYS A 151 -12.06 -4.89 -11.37
CA LYS A 151 -11.43 -3.56 -11.45
C LYS A 151 -10.59 -3.48 -12.72
N ILE A 152 -11.27 -3.23 -13.84
CA ILE A 152 -10.68 -3.29 -15.18
C ILE A 152 -9.54 -2.28 -15.33
N ASN A 153 -9.67 -1.05 -14.82
CA ASN A 153 -8.65 -0.03 -15.01
C ASN A 153 -7.37 -0.37 -14.23
N ALA A 154 -7.49 -0.76 -12.96
CA ALA A 154 -6.39 -1.28 -12.16
C ALA A 154 -5.73 -2.50 -12.80
N PHE A 155 -6.54 -3.42 -13.34
CA PHE A 155 -6.03 -4.57 -14.10
C PHE A 155 -5.17 -4.13 -15.30
N GLN A 156 -5.64 -3.19 -16.14
CA GLN A 156 -4.87 -2.70 -17.29
C GLN A 156 -3.56 -2.02 -16.87
N VAL A 157 -3.59 -1.19 -15.82
CA VAL A 157 -2.39 -0.51 -15.30
C VAL A 157 -1.35 -1.54 -14.84
N ILE A 158 -1.78 -2.55 -14.08
CA ILE A 158 -0.88 -3.60 -13.61
C ILE A 158 -0.36 -4.43 -14.77
N LEU A 159 -1.22 -4.88 -15.69
CA LEU A 159 -0.82 -5.71 -16.83
C LEU A 159 0.21 -4.99 -17.72
N GLY A 160 -0.04 -3.72 -18.03
CA GLY A 160 0.91 -2.89 -18.78
C GLY A 160 2.22 -2.66 -18.02
N TRP A 161 2.18 -2.53 -16.69
CA TRP A 161 3.39 -2.45 -15.87
C TRP A 161 4.21 -3.75 -15.92
N LEU A 162 3.56 -4.91 -15.82
CA LEU A 162 4.21 -6.22 -15.92
C LEU A 162 4.90 -6.40 -17.28
N GLN A 163 4.20 -6.04 -18.37
CA GLN A 163 4.74 -6.09 -19.72
C GLN A 163 6.00 -5.23 -19.88
N ARG A 164 5.95 -3.98 -19.40
CA ARG A 164 7.07 -3.02 -19.49
C ARG A 164 8.27 -3.42 -18.63
N THR A 165 8.03 -4.03 -17.48
CA THR A 165 9.08 -4.36 -16.49
C THR A 165 9.55 -5.82 -16.54
N ASN A 166 9.01 -6.61 -17.47
CA ASN A 166 9.34 -8.02 -17.66
C ASN A 166 9.16 -8.87 -16.38
N LYS A 167 8.04 -8.65 -15.67
CA LYS A 167 7.71 -9.31 -14.39
C LYS A 167 6.71 -10.46 -14.60
N GLU A 168 7.04 -11.37 -15.50
CA GLU A 168 6.19 -12.54 -15.82
C GLU A 168 5.89 -13.39 -14.59
N ASP A 169 6.81 -13.45 -13.61
CA ASP A 169 6.66 -14.26 -12.41
C ASP A 169 5.41 -13.92 -11.59
N VAL A 170 4.91 -12.67 -11.67
CA VAL A 170 3.67 -12.24 -11.02
C VAL A 170 2.43 -12.95 -11.59
N LEU A 171 2.42 -13.29 -12.89
CA LEU A 171 1.32 -14.05 -13.52
C LEU A 171 1.27 -15.50 -13.02
N ASN A 172 2.40 -16.00 -12.52
CA ASN A 172 2.55 -17.36 -12.02
C ASN A 172 2.30 -17.50 -10.51
N CYS A 173 2.15 -16.39 -9.78
CA CYS A 173 1.73 -16.40 -8.37
C CYS A 173 0.41 -17.15 -8.21
N ARG A 174 0.29 -17.90 -7.11
CA ARG A 174 -0.88 -18.70 -6.78
C ARG A 174 -1.52 -18.19 -5.49
N ASP A 175 -2.85 -18.07 -5.51
CA ASP A 175 -3.63 -17.86 -4.29
C ASP A 175 -3.69 -19.14 -3.42
N GLU A 176 -4.39 -19.06 -2.29
CA GLU A 176 -4.54 -20.14 -1.31
C GLU A 176 -5.17 -21.41 -1.89
N LYS A 177 -5.91 -21.30 -3.01
CA LYS A 177 -6.54 -22.41 -3.71
C LYS A 177 -5.67 -22.94 -4.86
N GLY A 178 -4.47 -22.41 -5.03
CA GLY A 178 -3.57 -22.75 -6.13
C GLY A 178 -3.91 -22.04 -7.44
N ASN A 179 -4.82 -21.06 -7.43
CA ASN A 179 -5.24 -20.36 -8.64
C ASN A 179 -4.22 -19.29 -9.04
N LYS A 180 -3.82 -19.29 -10.32
CA LYS A 180 -3.17 -18.13 -10.95
C LYS A 180 -4.22 -17.09 -11.31
N VAL A 181 -3.77 -15.88 -11.65
CA VAL A 181 -4.67 -14.81 -12.12
C VAL A 181 -5.56 -15.26 -13.30
N LEU A 182 -5.04 -16.07 -14.23
CA LEU A 182 -5.82 -16.61 -15.35
C LEU A 182 -6.99 -17.49 -14.88
N HIS A 183 -6.78 -18.32 -13.85
CA HIS A 183 -7.84 -19.14 -13.28
C HIS A 183 -8.89 -18.25 -12.60
N VAL A 184 -8.47 -17.20 -11.88
CA VAL A 184 -9.41 -16.24 -11.26
C VAL A 184 -10.24 -15.51 -12.31
N ALA A 185 -9.65 -15.09 -13.44
CA ALA A 185 -10.36 -14.46 -14.54
C ALA A 185 -11.42 -15.39 -15.15
N ALA A 186 -11.10 -16.67 -15.32
CA ALA A 186 -12.05 -17.67 -15.81
C ALA A 186 -13.17 -17.94 -14.80
N LEU A 187 -12.85 -18.14 -13.52
CA LEU A 187 -13.81 -18.40 -12.45
C LEU A 187 -14.78 -17.23 -12.21
N THR A 188 -14.34 -16.00 -12.47
CA THR A 188 -15.16 -14.79 -12.34
C THR A 188 -15.84 -14.38 -13.64
N ASN A 189 -15.77 -15.21 -14.68
CA ASN A 189 -16.35 -14.98 -16.01
C ASN A 189 -15.92 -13.64 -16.65
N GLN A 190 -14.61 -13.36 -16.66
CA GLN A 190 -14.03 -12.16 -17.27
C GLN A 190 -13.23 -12.52 -18.54
N PRO A 191 -13.90 -12.70 -19.70
CA PRO A 191 -13.25 -13.18 -20.92
C PRO A 191 -12.17 -12.21 -21.44
N GLN A 192 -12.37 -10.90 -21.25
CA GLN A 192 -11.37 -9.89 -21.62
C GLN A 192 -10.08 -10.06 -20.81
N ALA A 193 -10.18 -10.21 -19.48
CA ALA A 193 -9.02 -10.46 -18.63
C ALA A 193 -8.34 -11.79 -18.97
N CYS A 194 -9.11 -12.85 -19.28
CA CYS A 194 -8.54 -14.11 -19.76
C CYS A 194 -7.71 -13.92 -21.04
N SER A 195 -8.28 -13.27 -22.05
CA SER A 195 -7.59 -13.01 -23.33
C SER A 195 -6.31 -12.21 -23.11
N GLN A 196 -6.39 -11.11 -22.37
CA GLN A 196 -5.24 -10.21 -22.18
C GLN A 196 -4.13 -10.84 -21.34
N VAL A 197 -4.47 -11.63 -20.32
CA VAL A 197 -3.47 -12.40 -19.56
C VAL A 197 -2.83 -13.47 -20.46
N HIS A 198 -3.64 -14.17 -21.26
CA HIS A 198 -3.15 -15.15 -22.21
C HIS A 198 -2.18 -14.49 -23.20
N ASP A 199 -2.57 -13.40 -23.85
CA ASP A 199 -1.73 -12.67 -24.81
C ASP A 199 -0.41 -12.20 -24.19
N LEU A 200 -0.44 -11.75 -22.92
CA LEU A 200 0.78 -11.36 -22.22
C LEU A 200 1.72 -12.55 -21.94
N ILE A 201 1.19 -13.73 -21.63
CA ILE A 201 2.00 -14.95 -21.46
C ILE A 201 2.69 -15.31 -22.78
N TYR A 202 1.99 -15.23 -23.91
CA TYR A 202 2.58 -15.46 -25.23
C TYR A 202 3.62 -14.41 -25.60
N PHE A 203 3.39 -13.16 -25.22
CA PHE A 203 4.37 -12.09 -25.41
C PHE A 203 5.70 -12.42 -24.71
N PHE A 204 5.66 -12.92 -23.47
CA PHE A 204 6.88 -13.30 -22.75
C PHE A 204 7.57 -14.53 -23.35
N SER A 205 6.81 -15.55 -23.75
CA SER A 205 7.39 -16.76 -24.36
C SER A 205 8.03 -16.49 -25.72
N ALA A 206 7.42 -15.65 -26.57
CA ALA A 206 7.97 -15.26 -27.86
C ALA A 206 9.26 -14.44 -27.73
N LYS A 207 9.36 -13.59 -26.70
CA LYS A 207 10.57 -12.79 -26.45
C LYS A 207 11.75 -13.65 -26.00
N PHE A 208 11.49 -14.72 -25.25
CA PHE A 208 12.51 -15.69 -24.85
C PHE A 208 13.14 -16.39 -26.07
N LEU A 209 12.31 -16.79 -27.05
CA LEU A 209 12.76 -17.45 -28.28
C LEU A 209 13.58 -16.55 -29.22
N MET A 210 13.47 -15.22 -29.13
CA MET A 210 14.26 -14.29 -29.95
C MET A 210 15.61 -13.91 -29.31
N LEU A 211 15.86 -14.31 -28.07
CA LEU A 211 17.09 -13.99 -27.32
C LEU A 211 18.01 -15.20 -27.10
N THR A 212 17.62 -16.39 -27.58
CA THR A 212 18.39 -17.65 -27.58
C THR A 212 18.76 -18.05 -28.99
#